data_AF-A0A7Y0FPI9-F1
#
_entry.id   AF-A0A7Y0FPI9-F1
#
_cell.length_a   1.000
_cell.length_b   1.000
_cell.length_c   1.000
_cell.angle_alpha   90.00
_cell.angle_beta   90.00
_cell.angle_gamma   90.00
#
_symmetry.space_group_name_H-M   'P 1'
#
loop_
_entity.id
_entity.type
_entity.pdbx_description
1 polymer ?
#
loop_
_entity_poly.entity_id
_entity_poly.type
_entity_poly.pdbx_seq_one_letter_code
_entity_poly.pdbx_strand_id
1 'polypeptide(L)'
;MDTLVKFGPKEATREQRQALSDRAAALNATQDRKLSPFAEQLSQRYINGELSLPEVNAQLDAHYQAQAQTPVPTRGDDGTLAVAPRPAPAVAKARSLSH
;
A
#
# COMPACT_ATOMS: atom_id res chain seq x y z
N MET A 1 28.03 -7.63 -9.65
CA MET A 1 27.30 -6.57 -10.39
C MET A 1 25.88 -7.09 -10.55
N ASP A 2 25.18 -7.13 -9.43
CA ASP A 2 23.87 -7.72 -9.29
C ASP A 2 22.88 -6.70 -9.82
N THR A 3 22.62 -6.80 -11.12
CA THR A 3 21.53 -6.05 -11.75
C THR A 3 20.27 -6.44 -11.00
N LEU A 4 19.75 -5.50 -10.21
CA LEU A 4 18.51 -5.66 -9.48
C LEU A 4 17.42 -5.86 -10.53
N VAL A 5 17.12 -7.11 -10.85
CA VAL A 5 16.16 -7.48 -11.90
C VAL A 5 14.82 -6.93 -11.47
N LYS A 6 14.39 -5.85 -12.15
CA LYS A 6 13.17 -5.09 -11.82
C LYS A 6 11.90 -5.93 -11.90
N PHE A 7 11.90 -6.96 -12.75
CA PHE A 7 10.76 -7.84 -13.01
C PHE A 7 11.18 -9.30 -12.99
N GLY A 8 10.49 -10.13 -12.21
CA GLY A 8 10.74 -11.57 -12.20
C GLY A 8 10.34 -12.25 -13.52
N PRO A 9 10.63 -13.55 -13.69
CA PRO A 9 10.31 -14.30 -14.91
C PRO A 9 8.80 -14.39 -15.21
N LYS A 10 7.96 -14.16 -14.20
CA LYS A 10 6.49 -14.10 -14.32
C LYS A 10 5.96 -12.71 -14.67
N GLU A 11 6.83 -11.73 -14.81
CA GLU A 11 6.51 -10.30 -15.00
C GLU A 11 7.35 -9.69 -16.13
N ALA A 12 8.10 -10.52 -16.87
CA ALA A 12 9.08 -10.08 -17.84
C ALA A 12 8.42 -9.31 -18.99
N THR A 13 7.24 -9.75 -19.43
CA THR A 13 6.49 -9.08 -20.51
C THR A 13 5.32 -8.25 -19.99
N ARG A 14 4.88 -7.28 -20.81
CA ARG A 14 3.68 -6.48 -20.54
C ARG A 14 2.45 -7.37 -20.38
N GLU A 15 2.30 -8.39 -21.23
CA GLU A 15 1.18 -9.33 -21.18
C GLU A 15 1.16 -10.15 -19.88
N GLN A 16 2.33 -10.58 -19.40
CA GLN A 16 2.44 -11.26 -18.11
C GLN A 16 2.02 -10.35 -16.95
N ARG A 17 2.47 -9.09 -16.96
CA ARG A 17 2.05 -8.10 -15.95
C ARG A 17 0.55 -7.79 -16.03
N GLN A 18 0.00 -7.72 -17.25
CA GLN A 18 -1.44 -7.54 -17.47
C GLN A 18 -2.23 -8.72 -16.90
N ALA A 19 -1.81 -9.96 -17.15
CA ALA A 19 -2.47 -11.15 -16.63
C ALA A 19 -2.45 -11.21 -15.09
N LEU A 20 -1.34 -10.78 -14.46
CA LEU A 20 -1.27 -10.67 -13.00
C LEU A 20 -2.22 -9.59 -12.47
N SER A 21 -2.28 -8.44 -13.12
CA SER A 21 -3.17 -7.36 -12.72
C SER A 21 -4.65 -7.73 -12.92
N ASP A 22 -4.99 -8.41 -14.01
CA ASP A 22 -6.34 -8.92 -14.28
C ASP A 22 -6.78 -9.94 -13.22
N ARG A 23 -5.89 -10.88 -12.87
CA ARG A 23 -6.15 -11.84 -11.80
C ARG A 23 -6.40 -11.17 -10.46
N ALA A 24 -5.63 -10.12 -10.14
CA ALA A 24 -5.84 -9.34 -8.91
C ALA A 24 -7.19 -8.60 -8.93
N ALA A 25 -7.58 -8.03 -10.07
CA ALA A 25 -8.88 -7.38 -10.25
C ALA A 25 -10.04 -8.38 -10.10
N ALA A 26 -9.92 -9.57 -10.69
CA ALA A 26 -10.91 -10.64 -10.54
C ALA A 26 -11.06 -11.09 -9.08
N LEU A 27 -9.95 -11.23 -8.35
CA LEU A 27 -9.99 -11.55 -6.91
C LEU A 27 -10.68 -10.46 -6.10
N ASN A 28 -10.37 -9.18 -6.37
CA ASN A 28 -11.04 -8.07 -5.69
C ASN A 28 -12.55 -8.06 -5.99
N ALA A 29 -12.95 -8.32 -7.24
CA ALA A 29 -14.34 -8.42 -7.63
C ALA A 29 -15.08 -9.56 -6.88
N THR A 30 -14.44 -10.72 -6.69
CA THR A 30 -15.03 -11.81 -5.89
C THR A 30 -15.23 -11.46 -4.42
N GLN A 31 -14.53 -10.44 -3.92
CA GLN A 31 -14.61 -9.95 -2.55
C GLN A 31 -15.49 -8.71 -2.40
N ASP A 32 -16.21 -8.30 -3.46
CA ASP A 32 -16.95 -7.03 -3.56
C ASP A 32 -16.08 -5.80 -3.25
N ARG A 33 -14.78 -5.91 -3.49
CA ARG A 33 -13.81 -4.83 -3.29
C ARG A 33 -13.50 -4.17 -4.61
N LYS A 34 -13.57 -2.84 -4.62
CA LYS A 34 -13.10 -2.03 -5.75
C LYS A 34 -11.74 -1.44 -5.43
N LEU A 35 -10.86 -1.43 -6.43
CA LEU A 35 -9.61 -0.68 -6.34
C LEU A 35 -9.94 0.81 -6.25
N SER A 36 -9.15 1.54 -5.46
CA SER A 36 -9.21 3.00 -5.48
C SER A 36 -8.64 3.51 -6.81
N PRO A 37 -9.06 4.70 -7.29
CA PRO A 37 -8.52 5.27 -8.53
C PRO A 37 -7.00 5.44 -8.50
N PHE A 38 -6.42 5.69 -7.32
CA PHE A 38 -4.98 5.71 -7.11
C PHE A 38 -4.33 4.34 -7.35
N ALA A 39 -4.92 3.26 -6.80
CA ALA A 39 -4.42 1.90 -7.02
C ALA A 39 -4.57 1.45 -8.48
N GLU A 40 -5.63 1.86 -9.17
CA GLU A 40 -5.81 1.61 -10.61
C GLU A 40 -4.71 2.29 -11.44
N GLN A 41 -4.37 3.55 -11.13
CA GLN A 41 -3.29 4.26 -11.80
C GLN A 41 -1.94 3.55 -11.60
N LEU A 42 -1.64 3.08 -10.38
CA LEU A 42 -0.40 2.34 -10.11
C LEU A 42 -0.36 0.99 -10.83
N SER A 43 -1.50 0.30 -10.93
CA SER A 43 -1.63 -0.93 -11.71
C SER A 43 -1.30 -0.70 -13.20
N GLN A 44 -1.79 0.39 -13.81
CA GLN A 44 -1.46 0.73 -15.20
C GLN A 44 0.05 1.00 -15.40
N ARG A 45 0.66 1.75 -14.49
CA ARG A 45 2.11 2.03 -14.53
C ARG A 45 2.95 0.76 -14.36
N TYR A 46 2.49 -0.17 -13.52
CA TYR A 46 3.10 -1.49 -13.40
C TYR A 46 3.01 -2.30 -14.70
N ILE A 47 1.82 -2.37 -15.31
CA ILE A 47 1.61 -3.08 -16.59
C ILE A 47 2.57 -2.53 -17.66
N ASN A 48 2.68 -1.21 -17.77
CA ASN A 48 3.60 -0.54 -18.71
C ASN A 48 5.09 -0.77 -18.40
N GLY A 49 5.43 -1.32 -17.24
CA GLY A 49 6.81 -1.54 -16.82
C GLY A 49 7.49 -0.28 -16.23
N GLU A 50 6.72 0.79 -16.02
CA GLU A 50 7.21 2.03 -15.40
C GLU A 50 7.55 1.78 -13.94
N LEU A 51 6.76 0.95 -13.25
CA LEU A 51 6.97 0.57 -11.84
C LEU A 51 7.09 -0.94 -11.68
N SER A 52 7.90 -1.36 -10.71
CA SER A 52 7.91 -2.73 -10.18
C SER A 52 6.90 -2.90 -9.04
N LEU A 53 6.53 -4.14 -8.70
CA LEU A 53 5.64 -4.41 -7.56
C LEU A 53 6.13 -3.79 -6.22
N PRO A 54 7.42 -3.83 -5.87
CA PRO A 54 7.94 -3.14 -4.69
C PRO A 54 7.67 -1.63 -4.70
N GLU A 55 7.84 -0.98 -5.87
CA GLU A 55 7.58 0.47 -6.02
C GLU A 55 6.09 0.80 -5.94
N VAL A 56 5.23 -0.07 -6.47
CA VAL A 56 3.77 0.05 -6.33
C VAL A 56 3.37 -0.05 -4.86
N ASN A 57 3.89 -1.04 -4.13
CA ASN A 57 3.61 -1.22 -2.70
C ASN A 57 4.10 -0.04 -1.87
N ALA A 58 5.30 0.48 -2.15
CA ALA A 58 5.82 1.65 -1.45
C ALA A 58 4.93 2.89 -1.65
N GLN A 59 4.42 3.11 -2.86
CA GLN A 59 3.51 4.23 -3.15
C GLN A 59 2.13 4.04 -2.51
N LEU A 60 1.60 2.82 -2.48
CA LEU A 60 0.36 2.51 -1.77
C LEU A 60 0.50 2.74 -0.27
N ASP A 61 1.57 2.22 0.34
CA ASP A 61 1.83 2.40 1.77
C ASP A 61 1.92 3.88 2.13
N ALA A 62 2.74 4.65 1.40
CA ALA A 62 2.88 6.09 1.61
C ALA A 62 1.55 6.84 1.47
N HIS A 63 0.73 6.48 0.48
CA HIS A 63 -0.58 7.11 0.24
C HIS A 63 -1.59 6.81 1.35
N TYR A 64 -1.63 5.57 1.87
CA TYR A 64 -2.51 5.23 2.99
C TYR A 64 -2.01 5.77 4.33
N GLN A 65 -0.69 5.80 4.53
CA GLN A 65 -0.06 6.45 5.69
C GLN A 65 -0.40 7.94 5.75
N ALA A 66 -0.31 8.65 4.61
CA ALA A 66 -0.65 10.07 4.53
C ALA A 66 -2.13 10.32 4.86
N GLN A 67 -3.03 9.47 4.35
CA GLN A 67 -4.46 9.57 4.66
C GLN A 67 -4.79 9.26 6.13
N ALA A 68 -4.07 8.32 6.75
CA ALA A 68 -4.23 8.00 8.17
C ALA A 68 -3.71 9.12 9.08
N GLN A 69 -2.79 9.95 8.57
CA GLN A 69 -2.20 11.08 9.29
C GLN A 69 -2.99 12.38 9.13
N THR A 70 -3.93 12.49 8.18
CA THR A 70 -4.82 13.65 8.07
C THR A 70 -5.59 13.83 9.38
N PRO A 71 -5.33 14.87 10.18
CA PRO A 71 -6.10 15.13 11.37
C PRO A 71 -7.51 15.49 10.93
N VAL A 72 -8.51 14.75 11.40
CA VAL A 72 -9.90 15.22 11.39
C VAL A 72 -9.87 16.56 12.12
N PRO A 73 -10.29 17.68 11.51
CA PRO A 73 -10.42 18.92 12.26
C PRO A 73 -11.53 18.69 13.27
N THR A 74 -11.16 18.38 14.51
CA THR A 74 -12.06 18.54 15.64
C THR A 74 -12.39 20.02 15.67
N ARG A 75 -13.62 20.37 15.28
CA ARG A 75 -14.16 21.71 15.49
C ARG A 75 -14.26 21.91 17.01
N GLY A 76 -13.16 22.35 17.60
CA GLY A 76 -13.11 22.84 18.96
C GLY A 76 -13.64 24.25 18.95
N ASP A 77 -14.91 24.42 19.31
CA ASP A 77 -15.40 25.65 19.93
C ASP A 77 -14.77 25.76 21.33
N ASP A 78 -13.46 25.98 21.42
CA ASP A 78 -12.75 26.64 22.54
C ASP A 78 -11.24 26.65 22.24
N GLY A 79 -10.66 27.85 22.19
CA GLY A 79 -9.32 28.14 21.65
C GLY A 79 -8.14 27.67 22.50
N THR A 80 -8.01 26.36 22.77
CA THR A 80 -6.84 25.79 23.47
C THR A 80 -6.24 24.64 22.66
N LEU A 81 -5.15 24.91 21.93
CA LEU A 81 -4.38 23.92 21.17
C LEU A 81 -3.54 23.04 22.12
N ALA A 82 -4.13 21.98 22.65
CA ALA A 82 -3.39 20.92 23.32
C ALA A 82 -3.08 19.79 22.31
N VAL A 83 -1.84 19.75 21.81
CA VAL A 83 -1.32 18.61 21.05
C VAL A 83 -0.97 17.49 22.04
N ALA A 84 -1.81 16.46 22.11
CA ALA A 84 -1.44 15.21 22.78
C ALA A 84 -0.66 14.30 21.79
N PRO A 85 0.57 13.85 22.10
CA PRO A 85 1.25 12.85 21.31
C PRO A 85 0.49 11.51 21.40
N ARG A 86 0.13 10.93 20.25
CA ARG A 86 -0.49 9.60 20.18
C ARG A 86 0.56 8.53 20.54
N PRO A 87 0.21 7.47 21.28
CA PRO A 87 1.12 6.36 21.56
C PRO A 87 1.44 5.58 20.27
N ALA A 88 2.71 5.24 20.08
CA ALA A 88 3.19 4.41 18.98
C ALA A 88 2.54 3.01 19.02
N PRO A 89 2.33 2.33 17.87
CA PRO A 89 1.82 0.97 17.85
C PRO A 89 2.83 0.04 18.54
N ALA A 90 2.39 -0.62 19.60
CA ALA A 90 3.17 -1.66 20.27
C ALA A 90 3.43 -2.81 19.28
N VAL A 91 4.64 -2.89 18.75
CA VAL A 91 5.07 -4.08 18.02
C VAL A 91 5.06 -5.25 19.00
N ALA A 92 4.25 -6.26 18.67
CA ALA A 92 4.10 -7.47 19.46
C ALA A 92 5.46 -8.16 19.63
N LYS A 93 5.98 -8.21 20.86
CA LYS A 93 7.07 -9.11 21.21
C LYS A 93 6.50 -10.27 22.03
N ALA A 94 6.28 -11.36 21.29
CA ALA A 94 6.19 -12.76 21.68
C ALA A 94 5.80 -13.10 23.13
N ARG A 95 4.62 -13.71 23.25
CA ARG A 95 4.26 -14.59 24.36
C ARG A 95 5.19 -15.82 24.43
N SER A 96 5.66 -16.09 25.65
CA SER A 96 5.73 -17.41 26.30
C SER A 96 6.89 -18.37 26.01
N LEU A 97 7.73 -18.61 27.04
CA LEU A 97 7.95 -19.86 27.81
C LEU A 97 9.31 -19.74 28.54
N SER A 98 9.36 -19.54 29.86
CA SER A 98 9.50 -20.59 30.89
C SER A 98 10.58 -21.62 30.59
N HIS A 99 11.72 -21.52 31.26
CA HIS A 99 12.29 -22.54 32.15
C HIS A 99 13.43 -21.93 32.99
#